data_AF-A0A3N6BDN1-F1
#
_entry.id   AF-A0A3N6BDN1-F1
#
_cell.length_a   1.000
_cell.length_b   1.000
_cell.length_c   1.000
_cell.angle_alpha   90.00
_cell.angle_beta   90.00
_cell.angle_gamma   90.00
#
_symmetry.space_group_name_H-M   'P 1'
#
loop_
_entity.id
_entity.type
_entity.pdbx_description
1 polymer ?
#
loop_
_entity_poly.entity_id
_entity_poly.type
_entity_poly.pdbx_seq_one_letter_code
_entity_poly.pdbx_strand_id
1 'polypeptide(L)'
;MRNHGRALFAFGALVLTAFLIHPSAQQQQPQQQQQQPPKKTKEQEKLEKTLQAEIQALVQVVDQVAAGQQAAPADLPITFENHYLKARDERTFSPFVITVPSETIQAQTVLLYFRLVKKDGAPPAEAAAQKPEGQKDQQAQPKQYAFEDVHGITVPPAKPAQPHRFMRAFAVAGGEYEMLLALRERLPQGKKPDPKAPPKTTVVRKPITVPDYWNGALATSSVILADSVEQLEAAPTEQQMVTHPYIFGMTRLTPAVDNVFTKAENVSMLFLVYNTQLDEAKKPDVQVDYNFHQVLDSGEKFFNRTEPQVFNAKTLPPQFDPSVGHQIVGGQEIPLASFPEGKYRLEIKVTDKLAKQTVVANIPFAVQPG
;
A
#
# COMPACT_ATOMS: atom_id res chain seq x y z
N MET A 1 -25.88 -18.12 31.26
CA MET A 1 -25.58 -18.06 29.82
C MET A 1 -25.12 -16.64 29.49
N ARG A 2 -23.81 -16.46 29.27
CA ARG A 2 -23.17 -15.16 29.01
C ARG A 2 -23.32 -14.82 27.53
N ASN A 3 -23.92 -13.67 27.26
CA ASN A 3 -24.09 -13.13 25.92
C ASN A 3 -22.89 -12.20 25.61
N HIS A 4 -22.06 -12.57 24.63
CA HIS A 4 -20.95 -11.74 24.16
C HIS A 4 -21.43 -10.83 23.02
N GLY A 5 -21.69 -9.56 23.32
CA GLY A 5 -21.90 -8.53 22.30
C GLY A 5 -20.55 -8.04 21.77
N ARG A 6 -20.20 -8.41 20.53
CA ARG A 6 -19.12 -7.79 19.77
C ARG A 6 -19.62 -6.46 19.20
N ALA A 7 -19.11 -5.34 19.73
CA ALA A 7 -19.31 -4.04 19.12
C ALA A 7 -18.29 -3.85 17.98
N LEU A 8 -18.78 -3.89 16.73
CA LEU A 8 -18.04 -3.41 15.57
C LEU A 8 -17.98 -1.88 15.66
N PHE A 9 -16.77 -1.32 15.77
CA PHE A 9 -16.53 0.10 15.52
C PHE A 9 -16.10 0.25 14.06
N ALA A 10 -17.03 0.66 13.21
CA ALA A 10 -16.75 1.17 11.87
C ALA A 10 -17.01 2.67 11.91
N PHE A 11 -15.98 3.51 11.74
CA PHE A 11 -16.12 4.85 11.15
C PHE A 11 -14.74 5.34 10.69
N GLY A 12 -14.71 5.76 9.43
CA GLY A 12 -13.57 6.26 8.69
C GLY A 12 -14.03 6.44 7.25
N ALA A 13 -14.90 7.44 7.03
CA ALA A 13 -15.26 7.87 5.69
C ALA A 13 -14.07 8.64 5.12
N LEU A 14 -13.21 7.94 4.38
CA LEU A 14 -12.35 8.55 3.40
C LEU A 14 -12.85 8.06 2.05
N VAL A 15 -13.44 8.96 1.26
CA VAL A 15 -13.87 8.65 -0.11
C VAL A 15 -12.61 8.37 -0.91
N LEU A 16 -12.35 7.08 -1.14
CA LEU A 16 -11.27 6.60 -1.98
C LEU A 16 -11.93 6.06 -3.25
N THR A 17 -12.33 6.97 -4.15
CA THR A 17 -12.90 6.58 -5.45
C THR A 17 -11.80 6.05 -6.36
N ALA A 18 -11.45 4.78 -6.20
CA ALA A 18 -10.73 3.99 -7.19
C ALA A 18 -11.76 3.13 -7.97
N PHE A 19 -12.44 3.73 -8.96
CA PHE A 19 -13.36 2.98 -9.82
C PHE A 19 -12.60 2.12 -10.84
N LEU A 20 -12.38 0.84 -10.56
CA LEU A 20 -12.11 -0.15 -11.60
C LEU A 20 -13.41 -0.38 -12.40
N ILE A 21 -13.27 -0.36 -13.74
CA ILE A 21 -14.37 -0.37 -14.71
C ILE A 21 -15.13 -1.71 -14.63
N HIS A 22 -16.45 -1.65 -14.43
CA HIS A 22 -17.37 -2.75 -14.76
C HIS A 22 -18.29 -2.30 -15.91
N PRO A 23 -18.59 -3.16 -16.89
CA PRO A 23 -19.56 -2.84 -17.95
C PRO A 23 -20.98 -2.72 -17.38
N SER A 24 -21.68 -1.70 -17.87
CA SER A 24 -22.98 -1.25 -17.38
C SER A 24 -24.10 -2.28 -17.61
N ALA A 25 -24.63 -2.84 -16.53
CA ALA A 25 -25.98 -3.38 -16.50
C ALA A 25 -26.89 -2.37 -15.79
N GLN A 26 -27.79 -1.73 -16.54
CA GLN A 26 -28.85 -0.90 -15.97
C GLN A 26 -29.80 -1.79 -15.14
N GLN A 27 -29.56 -1.90 -13.84
CA GLN A 27 -30.57 -2.33 -12.87
C GLN A 27 -31.17 -1.09 -12.23
N GLN A 28 -32.50 -0.96 -12.36
CA GLN A 28 -33.31 0.05 -11.70
C GLN A 28 -33.07 -0.02 -10.17
N GLN A 29 -32.45 1.01 -9.60
CA GLN A 29 -32.32 1.15 -8.14
C GLN A 29 -33.70 1.45 -7.53
N PRO A 30 -34.17 0.68 -6.54
CA PRO A 30 -35.28 1.09 -5.70
C PRO A 30 -34.89 2.37 -4.97
N GLN A 31 -35.80 3.36 -4.93
CA GLN A 31 -35.64 4.58 -4.15
C GLN A 31 -35.35 4.24 -2.67
N GLN A 32 -34.08 4.30 -2.25
CA GLN A 32 -33.72 4.27 -0.85
C GLN A 32 -34.18 5.60 -0.24
N GLN A 33 -35.24 5.54 0.58
CA GLN A 33 -35.62 6.63 1.47
C GLN A 33 -34.36 7.08 2.23
N GLN A 34 -34.01 8.36 2.11
CA GLN A 34 -32.97 9.00 2.91
C GLN A 34 -33.38 8.95 4.39
N GLN A 35 -33.09 7.83 5.05
CA GLN A 35 -33.14 7.74 6.49
C GLN A 35 -32.02 8.62 7.03
N GLN A 36 -32.39 9.64 7.83
CA GLN A 36 -31.41 10.42 8.58
C GLN A 36 -30.51 9.46 9.35
N PRO A 37 -29.18 9.66 9.33
CA PRO A 37 -28.28 8.83 10.12
C PRO A 37 -28.73 8.87 11.59
N PRO A 38 -28.76 7.73 12.29
CA PRO A 38 -29.23 7.67 13.66
C PRO A 38 -28.47 8.68 14.54
N LYS A 39 -29.20 9.40 15.41
CA LYS A 39 -28.58 10.32 16.37
C LYS A 39 -27.57 9.57 17.23
N LYS A 40 -26.32 10.04 17.21
CA LYS A 40 -25.24 9.49 18.05
C LYS A 40 -25.63 9.56 19.53
N THR A 41 -25.32 8.53 20.30
CA THR A 41 -25.53 8.55 21.75
C THR A 41 -24.50 9.47 22.42
N LYS A 42 -24.81 10.01 23.61
CA LYS A 42 -23.84 10.81 24.40
C LYS A 42 -22.51 10.07 24.64
N GLU A 43 -22.57 8.75 24.74
CA GLU A 43 -21.39 7.90 24.89
C GLU A 43 -20.56 7.84 23.60
N GLN A 44 -21.20 7.69 22.44
CA GLN A 44 -20.54 7.74 21.13
C GLN A 44 -19.90 9.11 20.88
N GLU A 45 -20.58 10.21 21.20
CA GLU A 45 -20.02 11.56 21.09
C GLU A 45 -18.78 11.74 21.98
N LYS A 46 -18.80 11.20 23.20
CA LYS A 46 -17.67 11.24 24.13
C LYS A 46 -16.48 10.43 23.61
N LEU A 47 -16.73 9.25 23.04
CA LEU A 47 -15.71 8.41 22.41
C LEU A 47 -15.04 9.13 21.24
N GLU A 48 -15.82 9.74 20.36
CA GLU A 48 -15.33 10.49 19.21
C GLU A 48 -14.49 11.70 19.63
N LYS A 49 -14.94 12.48 20.62
CA LYS A 49 -14.15 13.59 21.18
C LYS A 49 -12.83 13.12 21.79
N THR A 50 -12.84 11.96 22.46
CA THR A 50 -11.63 11.38 23.05
C THR A 50 -10.65 10.98 21.95
N LEU A 51 -11.13 10.28 20.91
CA LEU A 51 -10.33 9.91 19.76
C LEU A 51 -9.75 11.14 19.04
N GLN A 52 -10.56 12.18 18.83
CA GLN A 52 -10.11 13.41 18.18
C GLN A 52 -9.01 14.13 18.99
N ALA A 53 -9.11 14.13 20.32
CA ALA A 53 -8.05 14.66 21.18
C ALA A 53 -6.76 13.81 21.12
N GLU A 54 -6.88 12.48 21.05
CA GLU A 54 -5.72 11.58 20.86
C GLU A 54 -5.03 11.82 19.51
N ILE A 55 -5.80 11.99 18.44
CA ILE A 55 -5.30 12.32 17.10
C ILE A 55 -4.58 13.67 17.13
N GLN A 56 -5.20 14.71 17.69
CA GLN A 56 -4.60 16.03 17.77
C GLN A 56 -3.28 16.03 18.56
N ALA A 57 -3.21 15.26 19.64
CA ALA A 57 -1.99 15.11 20.43
C ALA A 57 -0.88 14.40 19.63
N LEU A 58 -1.23 13.38 18.82
CA LEU A 58 -0.27 12.71 17.94
C LEU A 58 0.24 13.65 16.83
N VAL A 59 -0.65 14.41 16.20
CA VAL A 59 -0.28 15.41 15.18
C VAL A 59 0.67 16.45 15.76
N GLN A 60 0.40 16.97 16.97
CA GLN A 60 1.30 17.91 17.65
C GLN A 60 2.70 17.35 17.87
N VAL A 61 2.82 16.08 18.28
CA VAL A 61 4.13 15.42 18.40
C VAL A 61 4.83 15.38 17.03
N VAL A 62 4.11 15.03 15.96
CA VAL A 62 4.68 15.00 14.61
C VAL A 62 5.09 16.38 14.12
N ASP A 63 4.34 17.45 14.47
CA ASP A 63 4.68 18.83 14.14
C ASP A 63 5.95 19.30 14.86
N GLN A 64 6.07 19.02 16.16
CA GLN A 64 7.26 19.36 16.93
C GLN A 64 8.50 18.62 16.41
N VAL A 65 8.33 17.33 16.07
CA VAL A 65 9.37 16.56 15.41
C VAL A 65 9.70 17.23 14.07
N ALA A 66 8.71 17.47 13.20
CA ALA A 66 8.90 18.07 11.89
C ALA A 66 9.69 19.38 11.95
N ALA A 67 9.35 20.26 12.90
CA ALA A 67 9.98 21.56 13.14
C ALA A 67 11.35 21.48 13.86
N GLY A 68 11.84 20.29 14.22
CA GLY A 68 13.09 20.13 14.97
C GLY A 68 13.02 20.60 16.43
N GLN A 69 11.82 20.85 16.94
CA GLN A 69 11.57 21.29 18.32
C GLN A 69 11.63 20.14 19.31
N GLN A 70 11.43 18.90 18.84
CA GLN A 70 11.53 17.68 19.64
C GLN A 70 12.28 16.59 18.87
N ALA A 71 13.07 15.78 19.57
CA ALA A 71 13.58 14.53 19.02
C ALA A 71 12.40 13.58 18.71
N ALA A 72 12.56 12.80 17.64
CA ALA A 72 11.58 11.80 17.25
C ALA A 72 11.47 10.70 18.34
N PRO A 73 10.29 10.48 18.94
CA PRO A 73 10.06 9.34 19.82
C PRO A 73 10.34 8.03 19.07
N ALA A 74 10.84 7.02 19.79
CA ALA A 74 11.25 5.73 19.21
C ALA A 74 10.93 4.55 20.14
N ASP A 75 9.80 4.62 20.86
CA ASP A 75 9.42 3.62 21.88
C ASP A 75 9.05 2.25 21.27
N LEU A 76 8.66 2.25 20.00
CA LEU A 76 8.25 1.09 19.20
C LEU A 76 9.16 0.99 17.96
N PRO A 77 9.97 -0.06 17.80
CA PRO A 77 10.75 -0.25 16.59
C PRO A 77 9.82 -0.54 15.40
N ILE A 78 9.99 0.22 14.32
CA ILE A 78 9.19 0.11 13.09
C ILE A 78 10.13 -0.10 11.92
N THR A 79 9.85 -1.12 11.11
CA THR A 79 10.36 -1.19 9.73
C THR A 79 9.26 -0.79 8.75
N PHE A 80 9.65 -0.23 7.61
CA PHE A 80 8.73 0.28 6.58
C PHE A 80 9.20 -0.19 5.21
N GLU A 81 8.31 -0.92 4.54
CA GLU A 81 8.48 -1.38 3.16
C GLU A 81 7.29 -0.94 2.32
N ASN A 82 7.55 -0.52 1.08
CA ASN A 82 6.50 -0.05 0.18
C ASN A 82 6.79 -0.43 -1.27
N HIS A 83 5.72 -0.43 -2.06
CA HIS A 83 5.76 -0.66 -3.49
C HIS A 83 5.12 0.53 -4.21
N TYR A 84 5.33 0.67 -5.52
CA TYR A 84 4.75 1.74 -6.33
C TYR A 84 4.07 1.19 -7.57
N LEU A 85 2.82 1.61 -7.79
CA LEU A 85 2.03 1.27 -8.97
C LEU A 85 1.45 2.55 -9.57
N LYS A 86 1.34 2.60 -10.90
CA LYS A 86 0.66 3.69 -11.60
C LYS A 86 -0.81 3.73 -11.17
N ALA A 87 -1.27 4.92 -10.77
CA ALA A 87 -2.66 5.20 -10.43
C ALA A 87 -3.19 6.31 -11.34
N ARG A 88 -4.52 6.49 -11.39
CA ARG A 88 -5.17 7.55 -12.17
C ARG A 88 -4.77 8.95 -11.71
N ASP A 89 -5.21 9.95 -12.47
CA ASP A 89 -5.08 11.37 -12.14
C ASP A 89 -3.63 11.81 -11.91
N GLU A 90 -2.72 11.29 -12.73
CA GLU A 90 -1.28 11.58 -12.68
C GLU A 90 -0.62 11.22 -11.34
N ARG A 91 -1.16 10.21 -10.65
CA ARG A 91 -0.65 9.73 -9.37
C ARG A 91 0.07 8.39 -9.49
N THR A 92 0.86 8.15 -8.46
CA THR A 92 1.45 6.85 -8.14
C THR A 92 0.85 6.40 -6.81
N PHE A 93 0.22 5.23 -6.82
CA PHE A 93 -0.29 4.55 -5.65
C PHE A 93 0.85 3.77 -4.99
N SER A 94 0.98 3.91 -3.67
CA SER A 94 1.98 3.20 -2.90
C SER A 94 1.33 2.45 -1.73
N PRO A 95 1.10 1.13 -1.87
CA PRO A 95 0.81 0.30 -0.72
C PRO A 95 2.10 0.11 0.09
N PHE A 96 1.97 0.10 1.41
CA PHE A 96 3.09 -0.10 2.32
C PHE A 96 2.72 -1.01 3.47
N VAL A 97 3.73 -1.62 4.06
CA VAL A 97 3.64 -2.42 5.28
C VAL A 97 4.55 -1.78 6.31
N ILE A 98 4.01 -1.53 7.51
CA ILE A 98 4.84 -1.35 8.71
C ILE A 98 4.91 -2.64 9.51
N THR A 99 6.11 -2.99 9.95
CA THR A 99 6.34 -4.18 10.79
C THR A 99 6.82 -3.74 12.16
N VAL A 100 6.20 -4.29 13.20
CA VAL A 100 6.48 -4.00 14.61
C VAL A 100 6.62 -5.31 15.38
N PRO A 101 7.71 -5.54 16.15
CA PRO A 101 7.82 -6.73 16.99
C PRO A 101 6.64 -6.82 17.95
N SER A 102 5.98 -7.98 17.99
CA SER A 102 4.66 -8.11 18.63
C SER A 102 4.70 -7.93 20.15
N GLU A 103 5.84 -8.21 20.77
CA GLU A 103 6.10 -8.01 22.20
C GLU A 103 6.22 -6.53 22.62
N THR A 104 6.39 -5.61 21.65
CA THR A 104 6.62 -4.19 21.96
C THR A 104 5.32 -3.41 22.17
N ILE A 105 4.22 -3.85 21.53
CA ILE A 105 2.89 -3.25 21.65
C ILE A 105 2.11 -3.95 22.76
N GLN A 106 1.70 -3.20 23.77
CA GLN A 106 0.92 -3.66 24.92
C GLN A 106 -0.55 -3.22 24.82
N ALA A 107 -0.84 -2.19 24.02
CA ALA A 107 -2.20 -1.71 23.83
C ALA A 107 -3.02 -2.60 22.87
N GLN A 108 -4.33 -2.69 23.12
CA GLN A 108 -5.27 -3.40 22.22
C GLN A 108 -5.57 -2.60 20.94
N THR A 109 -5.31 -1.29 20.96
CA THR A 109 -5.50 -0.41 19.81
C THR A 109 -4.37 0.59 19.71
N VAL A 110 -4.01 0.95 18.49
CA VAL A 110 -2.99 1.96 18.16
C VAL A 110 -3.57 2.99 17.19
N LEU A 111 -2.99 4.19 17.17
CA LEU A 111 -3.16 5.17 16.11
C LEU A 111 -1.95 5.12 15.19
N LEU A 112 -2.21 4.96 13.89
CA LEU A 112 -1.24 5.14 12.83
C LEU A 112 -1.57 6.45 12.12
N TYR A 113 -0.72 7.45 12.24
CA TYR A 113 -0.80 8.71 11.50
C TYR A 113 0.36 8.77 10.51
N PHE A 114 0.13 9.30 9.31
CA PHE A 114 1.23 9.61 8.41
C PHE A 114 0.89 10.75 7.48
N ARG A 115 1.93 11.52 7.12
CA ARG A 115 1.85 12.59 6.13
C ARG A 115 3.04 12.59 5.19
N LEU A 116 2.83 13.09 3.99
CA LEU A 116 3.86 13.30 2.98
C LEU A 116 4.00 14.80 2.68
N VAL A 117 5.20 15.31 2.92
CA VAL A 117 5.57 16.70 2.64
C VAL A 117 6.45 16.73 1.39
N LYS A 118 6.07 17.51 0.37
CA LYS A 118 6.89 17.66 -0.84
C LYS A 118 8.16 18.45 -0.50
N LYS A 119 9.35 17.96 -0.91
CA LYS A 119 10.62 18.62 -0.58
C LYS A 119 10.82 19.96 -1.30
N ASP A 120 10.22 20.14 -2.47
CA ASP A 120 10.43 21.32 -3.33
C ASP A 120 9.36 22.42 -3.20
N GLY A 121 8.62 22.47 -2.07
CA GLY A 121 7.92 23.69 -1.65
C GLY A 121 6.71 24.15 -2.49
N ALA A 122 6.12 23.33 -3.35
CA ALA A 122 4.81 23.62 -3.93
C ALA A 122 3.70 22.87 -3.17
N PRO A 123 2.66 23.57 -2.68
CA PRO A 123 1.43 22.93 -2.22
C PRO A 123 0.89 22.00 -3.31
N PRO A 124 0.18 20.91 -2.94
CA PRO A 124 -0.35 19.98 -3.92
C PRO A 124 -1.34 20.72 -4.82
N ALA A 125 -1.21 20.58 -6.14
CA ALA A 125 -2.29 20.93 -7.06
C ALA A 125 -3.50 20.07 -6.67
N GLU A 126 -4.63 20.71 -6.41
CA GLU A 126 -5.86 20.06 -5.95
C GLU A 126 -6.20 18.86 -6.83
N ALA A 127 -6.46 17.69 -6.22
CA ALA A 127 -7.42 16.78 -6.84
C ALA A 127 -8.75 17.52 -6.83
N ALA A 128 -9.22 17.90 -8.02
CA ALA A 128 -10.53 18.45 -8.24
C ALA A 128 -11.60 17.42 -7.83
N ALA A 129 -11.90 17.34 -6.53
CA ALA A 129 -13.14 16.79 -6.06
C ALA A 129 -14.24 17.77 -6.47
N GLN A 130 -15.05 17.39 -7.46
CA GLN A 130 -16.25 18.14 -7.82
C GLN A 130 -17.11 18.33 -6.56
N LYS A 131 -17.28 19.59 -6.14
CA LYS A 131 -18.16 19.94 -5.04
C LYS A 131 -19.62 19.69 -5.48
N PRO A 132 -20.45 18.99 -4.69
CA PRO A 132 -21.89 19.08 -4.83
C PRO A 132 -22.33 20.53 -4.57
N GLU A 133 -23.10 21.12 -5.48
CA GLU A 133 -23.62 22.48 -5.33
C GLU A 133 -24.50 22.58 -4.06
N GLY A 134 -24.17 23.51 -3.14
CA GLY A 134 -25.07 23.90 -2.05
C GLY A 134 -24.49 24.06 -0.63
N GLN A 135 -23.20 23.89 -0.38
CA GLN A 135 -22.61 24.14 0.95
C GLN A 135 -21.84 25.46 1.03
N LYS A 136 -22.22 26.31 1.99
CA LYS A 136 -21.57 27.58 2.35
C LYS A 136 -20.08 27.36 2.68
N ASP A 137 -19.27 28.31 2.26
CA ASP A 137 -17.81 28.36 2.44
C ASP A 137 -17.40 28.22 3.91
N GLN A 138 -17.11 26.99 4.34
CA GLN A 138 -16.05 26.79 5.33
C GLN A 138 -14.75 26.90 4.56
N GLN A 139 -13.99 27.97 4.81
CA GLN A 139 -12.61 28.10 4.35
C GLN A 139 -11.86 26.83 4.74
N ALA A 140 -11.70 25.91 3.77
CA ALA A 140 -10.79 24.80 3.90
C ALA A 140 -9.40 25.42 4.05
N GLN A 141 -8.78 25.22 5.21
CA GLN A 141 -7.37 25.59 5.37
C GLN A 141 -6.60 24.95 4.21
N PRO A 142 -5.66 25.67 3.57
CA PRO A 142 -4.89 25.12 2.46
C PRO A 142 -4.27 23.80 2.91
N LYS A 143 -4.51 22.71 2.16
CA LYS A 143 -3.92 21.40 2.47
C LYS A 143 -2.41 21.55 2.42
N GLN A 144 -1.79 21.58 3.59
CA GLN A 144 -0.36 21.84 3.77
C GLN A 144 0.52 20.68 3.26
N TYR A 145 -0.05 19.48 3.13
CA TYR A 145 0.66 18.24 2.81
C TYR A 145 0.12 17.58 1.54
N ALA A 146 1.00 16.91 0.79
CA ALA A 146 0.62 16.14 -0.41
C ALA A 146 -0.29 14.97 -0.10
N PHE A 147 -0.15 14.42 1.10
CA PHE A 147 -1.03 13.40 1.64
C PHE A 147 -1.00 13.46 3.16
N GLU A 148 -2.11 13.15 3.79
CA GLU A 148 -2.23 12.98 5.24
C GLU A 148 -3.38 12.02 5.53
N ASP A 149 -3.18 11.07 6.43
CA ASP A 149 -4.23 10.18 6.91
C ASP A 149 -3.94 9.68 8.34
N VAL A 150 -5.00 9.22 9.01
CA VAL A 150 -4.94 8.65 10.36
C VAL A 150 -5.87 7.46 10.50
N HIS A 151 -5.39 6.40 11.14
CA HIS A 151 -6.14 5.18 11.33
C HIS A 151 -6.07 4.70 12.77
N GLY A 152 -7.24 4.38 13.33
CA GLY A 152 -7.33 3.50 14.49
C GLY A 152 -7.18 2.05 14.05
N ILE A 153 -6.29 1.31 14.71
CA ILE A 153 -6.00 -0.09 14.38
C ILE A 153 -6.20 -0.94 15.63
N THR A 154 -6.98 -2.01 15.51
CA THR A 154 -7.01 -3.07 16.53
C THR A 154 -5.78 -3.95 16.37
N VAL A 155 -5.03 -4.12 17.45
CA VAL A 155 -3.81 -4.91 17.46
C VAL A 155 -4.19 -6.39 17.62
N PRO A 156 -3.79 -7.28 16.69
CA PRO A 156 -3.99 -8.71 16.86
C PRO A 156 -3.28 -9.23 18.12
N PRO A 157 -3.71 -10.34 18.72
CA PRO A 157 -2.96 -10.97 19.81
C PRO A 157 -1.52 -11.26 19.38
N ALA A 158 -0.56 -10.95 20.26
CA ALA A 158 0.85 -11.21 20.01
C ALA A 158 1.10 -12.72 19.83
N LYS A 159 1.96 -13.06 18.87
CA LYS A 159 2.39 -14.44 18.58
C LYS A 159 3.91 -14.50 18.65
N PRO A 160 4.52 -15.46 19.37
CA PRO A 160 5.97 -15.59 19.44
C PRO A 160 6.61 -15.66 18.05
N ALA A 161 7.71 -14.91 17.86
CA ALA A 161 8.45 -14.83 16.59
C ALA A 161 7.64 -14.38 15.36
N GLN A 162 6.44 -13.81 15.56
CA GLN A 162 5.63 -13.25 14.48
C GLN A 162 5.36 -11.77 14.78
N PRO A 163 5.98 -10.84 14.03
CA PRO A 163 5.74 -9.43 14.22
C PRO A 163 4.34 -9.04 13.74
N HIS A 164 3.82 -7.92 14.25
CA HIS A 164 2.63 -7.30 13.70
C HIS A 164 2.95 -6.60 12.39
N ARG A 165 2.18 -6.89 11.34
CA ARG A 165 2.23 -6.20 10.05
C ARG A 165 0.94 -5.38 9.89
N PHE A 166 1.07 -4.06 9.72
CA PHE A 166 -0.06 -3.19 9.40
C PHE A 166 0.12 -2.61 7.99
N MET A 167 -0.91 -2.73 7.16
CA MET A 167 -0.86 -2.31 5.76
C MET A 167 -1.74 -1.09 5.53
N ARG A 168 -1.22 -0.08 4.82
CA ARG A 168 -1.94 1.11 4.38
C ARG A 168 -1.39 1.57 3.05
N ALA A 169 -1.98 2.61 2.47
CA ALA A 169 -1.49 3.16 1.23
C ALA A 169 -1.63 4.68 1.19
N PHE A 170 -0.87 5.30 0.29
CA PHE A 170 -1.08 6.67 -0.15
C PHE A 170 -1.07 6.75 -1.68
N ALA A 171 -1.56 7.85 -2.23
CA ALA A 171 -1.42 8.15 -3.65
C ALA A 171 -1.09 9.64 -3.83
N VAL A 172 0.06 9.91 -4.45
CA VAL A 172 0.57 11.27 -4.72
C VAL A 172 1.17 11.31 -6.12
N ALA A 173 1.41 12.51 -6.66
CA ALA A 173 2.16 12.67 -7.91
C ALA A 173 3.61 12.17 -7.77
N GLY A 174 4.29 11.96 -8.89
CA GLY A 174 5.73 11.68 -8.88
C GLY A 174 6.54 12.85 -8.29
N GLY A 175 7.62 12.54 -7.58
CA GLY A 175 8.51 13.55 -6.98
C GLY A 175 9.16 13.13 -5.67
N GLU A 176 9.83 14.10 -5.05
CA GLU A 176 10.56 13.90 -3.80
C GLU A 176 9.75 14.36 -2.58
N TYR A 177 9.63 13.46 -1.61
CA TYR A 177 8.85 13.67 -0.40
C TYR A 177 9.65 13.35 0.87
N GLU A 178 9.27 13.99 1.95
CA GLU A 178 9.57 13.56 3.31
C GLU A 178 8.30 12.98 3.92
N MET A 179 8.32 11.68 4.26
CA MET A 179 7.24 11.04 5.00
C MET A 179 7.52 11.15 6.50
N LEU A 180 6.50 11.59 7.24
CA LEU A 180 6.45 11.43 8.69
C LEU A 180 5.38 10.40 9.01
N LEU A 181 5.80 9.26 9.56
CA LEU A 181 4.93 8.18 10.02
C LEU A 181 4.98 8.10 11.53
N ALA A 182 3.84 8.05 12.19
CA ALA A 182 3.74 7.98 13.63
C ALA A 182 2.83 6.83 14.07
N LEU A 183 3.31 6.03 15.02
CA LEU A 183 2.54 4.97 15.66
C LEU A 183 2.45 5.26 17.15
N ARG A 184 1.23 5.27 17.70
CA ARG A 184 1.00 5.55 19.11
C ARG A 184 0.02 4.57 19.72
N GLU A 185 0.36 4.06 20.89
CA GLU A 185 -0.57 3.26 21.69
C GLU A 185 -1.77 4.10 22.13
N ARG A 186 -2.97 3.52 22.04
CA ARG A 186 -4.17 4.13 22.61
C ARG A 186 -4.42 3.61 24.00
N LEU A 187 -4.93 4.50 24.85
CA LEU A 187 -5.32 4.12 26.19
C LEU A 187 -6.62 3.33 26.15
N PRO A 188 -6.81 2.34 27.07
CA PRO A 188 -8.10 1.71 27.24
C PRO A 188 -9.19 2.75 27.49
N GLN A 189 -10.39 2.50 26.95
CA GLN A 189 -11.51 3.43 27.06
C GLN A 189 -11.75 3.85 28.52
N GLY A 190 -11.85 5.16 28.75
CA GLY A 190 -12.10 5.73 30.07
C GLY A 190 -10.86 5.91 30.96
N LYS A 191 -9.69 5.39 30.56
CA LYS A 191 -8.42 5.71 31.23
C LYS A 191 -7.89 7.07 30.75
N LYS A 192 -7.36 7.85 31.68
CA LYS A 192 -6.64 9.10 31.39
C LYS A 192 -5.14 8.82 31.22
N PRO A 193 -4.41 9.62 30.42
CA PRO A 193 -2.96 9.51 30.34
C PRO A 193 -2.32 9.69 31.72
N ASP A 194 -1.41 8.79 32.08
CA ASP A 194 -0.53 8.97 33.24
C ASP A 194 0.67 9.83 32.80
N PRO A 195 0.89 11.02 33.39
CA PRO A 195 2.04 11.85 33.05
C PRO A 195 3.40 11.16 33.28
N LYS A 196 3.45 10.14 34.15
CA LYS A 196 4.67 9.37 34.44
C LYS A 196 4.85 8.16 33.51
N ALA A 197 3.80 7.78 32.77
CA ALA A 197 3.80 6.68 31.83
C ALA A 197 2.98 7.06 30.59
N PRO A 198 3.49 7.98 29.75
CA PRO A 198 2.81 8.35 28.52
C PRO A 198 2.66 7.14 27.59
N PRO A 199 1.63 7.11 26.72
CA PRO A 199 1.49 6.04 25.74
C PRO A 199 2.71 5.95 24.83
N LYS A 200 3.23 4.74 24.61
CA LYS A 200 4.37 4.53 23.73
C LYS A 200 4.11 5.13 22.36
N THR A 201 5.06 5.90 21.88
CA THR A 201 4.97 6.62 20.61
C THR A 201 6.27 6.45 19.84
N THR A 202 6.15 6.22 18.54
CA THR A 202 7.26 6.31 17.59
C THR A 202 6.90 7.27 16.48
N VAL A 203 7.85 8.11 16.08
CA VAL A 203 7.78 8.89 14.84
C VAL A 203 8.99 8.54 13.99
N VAL A 204 8.74 8.07 12.77
CA VAL A 204 9.76 7.79 11.75
C VAL A 204 9.71 8.89 10.70
N ARG A 205 10.88 9.41 10.36
CA ARG A 205 11.07 10.29 9.21
C ARG A 205 11.76 9.51 8.10
N LYS A 206 11.14 9.45 6.92
CA LYS A 206 11.66 8.68 5.79
C LYS A 206 11.63 9.52 4.52
N PRO A 207 12.78 9.75 3.85
CA PRO A 207 12.76 10.30 2.50
C PRO A 207 12.12 9.28 1.55
N ILE A 208 11.23 9.76 0.69
CA ILE A 208 10.46 8.94 -0.23
C ILE A 208 10.54 9.57 -1.63
N THR A 209 11.15 8.85 -2.57
CA THR A 209 11.15 9.18 -3.99
C THR A 209 10.01 8.41 -4.65
N VAL A 210 9.01 9.12 -5.16
CA VAL A 210 7.86 8.54 -5.83
C VAL A 210 8.08 8.59 -7.35
N PRO A 211 8.12 7.44 -8.05
CA PRO A 211 8.27 7.42 -9.49
C PRO A 211 7.14 8.15 -10.20
N ASP A 212 7.48 8.87 -11.27
CA ASP A 212 6.50 9.39 -12.22
C ASP A 212 6.29 8.38 -13.36
N TYR A 213 5.17 7.67 -13.31
CA TYR A 213 4.78 6.73 -14.37
C TYR A 213 4.01 7.39 -15.54
N TRP A 214 3.78 8.70 -15.48
CA TRP A 214 2.97 9.47 -16.44
C TRP A 214 3.79 10.19 -17.52
N ASN A 215 5.12 10.12 -17.46
CA ASN A 215 6.05 10.69 -18.43
C ASN A 215 6.10 9.96 -19.81
N GLY A 216 5.34 8.88 -19.99
CA GLY A 216 5.25 8.13 -21.25
C GLY A 216 6.43 7.20 -21.55
N ALA A 217 7.46 7.14 -20.69
CA ALA A 217 8.57 6.21 -20.87
C ALA A 217 8.18 4.79 -20.44
N LEU A 218 8.68 3.76 -21.14
CA LEU A 218 8.54 2.36 -20.72
C LEU A 218 8.97 2.22 -19.27
N ALA A 219 8.10 1.63 -18.44
CA ALA A 219 8.35 1.46 -17.02
C ALA A 219 7.67 0.19 -16.49
N THR A 220 8.11 -0.26 -15.32
CA THR A 220 7.38 -1.25 -14.51
C THR A 220 6.92 -0.63 -13.20
N SER A 221 5.87 -1.17 -12.60
CA SER A 221 5.65 -0.99 -11.17
C SER A 221 6.84 -1.54 -10.37
N SER A 222 6.85 -1.30 -9.05
CA SER A 222 7.65 -2.16 -8.17
C SER A 222 7.26 -3.62 -8.37
N VAL A 223 8.25 -4.50 -8.26
CA VAL A 223 8.04 -5.95 -8.29
C VAL A 223 7.72 -6.39 -6.86
N ILE A 224 6.53 -6.95 -6.70
CA ILE A 224 6.04 -7.43 -5.40
C ILE A 224 6.36 -8.92 -5.33
N LEU A 225 7.29 -9.31 -4.46
CA LEU A 225 7.40 -10.70 -4.04
C LEU A 225 6.40 -10.96 -2.92
N ALA A 226 5.74 -12.12 -2.95
CA ALA A 226 4.64 -12.42 -2.05
C ALA A 226 4.80 -13.78 -1.37
N ASP A 227 4.49 -13.80 -0.07
CA ASP A 227 4.32 -15.00 0.75
C ASP A 227 3.09 -15.80 0.28
N SER A 228 2.07 -15.11 -0.22
CA SER A 228 0.85 -15.74 -0.74
C SER A 228 0.11 -14.89 -1.76
N VAL A 229 -0.60 -15.58 -2.66
CA VAL A 229 -1.52 -15.01 -3.65
C VAL A 229 -2.87 -15.71 -3.48
N GLU A 230 -3.92 -14.93 -3.21
CA GLU A 230 -5.28 -15.41 -2.94
C GLU A 230 -6.24 -14.83 -3.98
N GLN A 231 -7.05 -15.69 -4.62
CA GLN A 231 -8.16 -15.24 -5.45
C GLN A 231 -9.38 -14.99 -4.56
N LEU A 232 -9.90 -13.77 -4.59
CA LEU A 232 -11.08 -13.37 -3.84
C LEU A 232 -12.34 -13.95 -4.48
N GLU A 233 -13.28 -14.37 -3.63
CA GLU A 233 -14.59 -14.88 -4.06
C GLU A 233 -15.59 -13.75 -4.37
N ALA A 234 -15.35 -12.54 -3.83
CA ALA A 234 -16.19 -11.36 -4.02
C ALA A 234 -15.34 -10.09 -4.07
N ALA A 235 -15.87 -9.05 -4.72
CA ALA A 235 -15.21 -7.76 -4.80
C ALA A 235 -15.02 -7.18 -3.38
N PRO A 236 -13.84 -6.63 -3.05
CA PRO A 236 -13.61 -6.06 -1.73
C PRO A 236 -14.45 -4.80 -1.52
N THR A 237 -14.89 -4.56 -0.28
CA THR A 237 -15.48 -3.29 0.10
C THR A 237 -14.41 -2.19 0.18
N GLU A 238 -14.82 -0.93 0.09
CA GLU A 238 -13.89 0.22 0.25
C GLU A 238 -13.08 0.12 1.56
N GLN A 239 -13.73 -0.27 2.66
CA GLN A 239 -13.07 -0.44 3.95
C GLN A 239 -12.04 -1.59 3.95
N GLN A 240 -12.31 -2.66 3.20
CA GLN A 240 -11.35 -3.74 3.02
C GLN A 240 -10.15 -3.25 2.21
N MET A 241 -10.36 -2.47 1.14
CA MET A 241 -9.27 -1.93 0.33
C MET A 241 -8.35 -0.99 1.13
N VAL A 242 -8.89 -0.20 2.06
CA VAL A 242 -8.10 0.67 2.95
C VAL A 242 -7.16 -0.15 3.85
N THR A 243 -7.62 -1.31 4.33
CA THR A 243 -6.84 -2.16 5.26
C THR A 243 -6.05 -3.27 4.56
N HIS A 244 -6.35 -3.54 3.28
CA HIS A 244 -5.71 -4.54 2.43
C HIS A 244 -5.34 -3.90 1.07
N PRO A 245 -4.34 -3.01 1.05
CA PRO A 245 -4.00 -2.22 -0.13
C PRO A 245 -3.25 -3.03 -1.21
N TYR A 246 -2.93 -4.30 -0.93
CA TYR A 246 -2.34 -5.26 -1.86
C TYR A 246 -3.40 -6.13 -2.56
N ILE A 247 -4.60 -5.58 -2.77
CA ILE A 247 -5.63 -6.20 -3.60
C ILE A 247 -5.60 -5.54 -4.99
N PHE A 248 -5.32 -6.33 -6.01
CA PHE A 248 -5.31 -5.90 -7.41
C PHE A 248 -6.39 -6.67 -8.18
N GLY A 249 -7.47 -5.97 -8.55
CA GLY A 249 -8.67 -6.60 -9.08
C GLY A 249 -9.29 -7.57 -8.06
N MET A 250 -9.31 -8.85 -8.39
CA MET A 250 -9.82 -9.92 -7.52
C MET A 250 -8.70 -10.73 -6.87
N THR A 251 -7.45 -10.29 -6.97
CA THR A 251 -6.30 -11.00 -6.42
C THR A 251 -5.74 -10.24 -5.22
N ARG A 252 -5.64 -10.90 -4.07
CA ARG A 252 -4.99 -10.38 -2.86
C ARG A 252 -3.59 -10.98 -2.76
N LEU A 253 -2.59 -10.12 -2.53
CA LEU A 253 -1.24 -10.56 -2.21
C LEU A 253 -0.90 -10.27 -0.76
N THR A 254 -0.15 -11.18 -0.15
CA THR A 254 0.58 -10.92 1.09
C THR A 254 2.05 -10.69 0.72
N PRO A 255 2.58 -9.46 0.76
CA PRO A 255 3.96 -9.19 0.38
C PRO A 255 4.96 -9.85 1.35
N ALA A 256 6.02 -10.42 0.80
CA ALA A 256 7.16 -10.97 1.52
C ALA A 256 8.08 -9.84 1.99
N VAL A 257 7.80 -9.26 3.16
CA VAL A 257 8.46 -8.00 3.59
C VAL A 257 9.95 -8.14 3.91
N ASP A 258 10.44 -9.35 4.12
CA ASP A 258 11.86 -9.65 4.32
C ASP A 258 12.53 -10.25 3.06
N ASN A 259 11.74 -10.58 2.02
CA ASN A 259 12.16 -11.33 0.84
C ASN A 259 12.96 -12.60 1.20
N VAL A 260 12.59 -13.25 2.31
CA VAL A 260 13.19 -14.51 2.75
C VAL A 260 12.16 -15.61 2.57
N PHE A 261 12.56 -16.66 1.87
CA PHE A 261 11.72 -17.82 1.59
C PHE A 261 12.46 -19.09 2.02
N THR A 262 11.71 -20.14 2.32
CA THR A 262 12.22 -21.48 2.55
C THR A 262 12.21 -22.29 1.25
N LYS A 263 12.97 -23.39 1.22
CA LYS A 263 12.93 -24.34 0.10
C LYS A 263 11.57 -25.01 -0.13
N ALA A 264 10.69 -25.01 0.87
CA ALA A 264 9.35 -25.60 0.78
C ALA A 264 8.33 -24.64 0.13
N GLU A 265 8.69 -23.37 -0.02
CA GLU A 265 7.82 -22.32 -0.54
C GLU A 265 8.00 -22.10 -2.04
N ASN A 266 7.06 -21.34 -2.59
CA ASN A 266 7.17 -20.76 -3.92
C ASN A 266 7.45 -19.27 -3.78
N VAL A 267 8.34 -18.72 -4.61
CA VAL A 267 8.41 -17.27 -4.77
C VAL A 267 7.36 -16.86 -5.79
N SER A 268 6.31 -16.18 -5.31
CA SER A 268 5.30 -15.55 -6.16
C SER A 268 5.68 -14.11 -6.42
N MET A 269 5.65 -13.69 -7.68
CA MET A 269 5.93 -12.30 -8.05
C MET A 269 4.81 -11.70 -8.89
N LEU A 270 4.54 -10.41 -8.68
CA LEU A 270 3.60 -9.64 -9.50
C LEU A 270 4.13 -8.23 -9.73
N PHE A 271 3.99 -7.75 -10.96
CA PHE A 271 4.23 -6.36 -11.33
C PHE A 271 3.44 -6.01 -12.59
N LEU A 272 3.34 -4.71 -12.88
CA LEU A 272 2.67 -4.19 -14.05
C LEU A 272 3.69 -3.55 -15.00
N VAL A 273 3.47 -3.68 -16.31
CA VAL A 273 4.25 -2.98 -17.35
C VAL A 273 3.44 -1.80 -17.87
N TYR A 274 4.09 -0.65 -18.01
CA TYR A 274 3.46 0.62 -18.39
C TYR A 274 4.09 1.22 -19.65
N ASN A 275 3.29 2.03 -20.34
CA ASN A 275 3.72 2.92 -21.42
C ASN A 275 4.43 2.18 -22.57
N THR A 276 3.94 1.00 -22.92
CA THR A 276 4.43 0.23 -24.07
C THR A 276 3.92 0.83 -25.37
N GLN A 277 4.76 0.85 -26.39
CA GLN A 277 4.35 1.14 -27.76
C GLN A 277 3.35 0.08 -28.24
N LEU A 278 2.36 0.54 -29.01
CA LEU A 278 1.33 -0.31 -29.61
C LEU A 278 1.48 -0.33 -31.13
N ASP A 279 1.07 -1.45 -31.73
CA ASP A 279 0.92 -1.58 -33.17
C ASP A 279 -0.40 -0.94 -33.68
N GLU A 280 -0.65 -1.04 -34.99
CA GLU A 280 -1.87 -0.52 -35.62
C GLU A 280 -3.16 -1.16 -35.08
N ALA A 281 -3.08 -2.39 -34.55
CA ALA A 281 -4.18 -3.11 -33.92
C ALA A 281 -4.32 -2.82 -32.41
N LYS A 282 -3.60 -1.82 -31.90
CA LYS A 282 -3.52 -1.44 -30.48
C LYS A 282 -3.00 -2.56 -29.57
N LYS A 283 -2.18 -3.45 -30.10
CA LYS A 283 -1.54 -4.54 -29.34
C LYS A 283 -0.07 -4.20 -29.06
N PRO A 284 0.43 -4.53 -27.85
CA PRO A 284 1.86 -4.42 -27.56
C PRO A 284 2.65 -5.58 -28.22
N ASP A 285 3.98 -5.49 -28.23
CA ASP A 285 4.86 -6.65 -28.35
C ASP A 285 5.97 -6.57 -27.29
N VAL A 286 5.69 -7.17 -26.14
CA VAL A 286 6.55 -7.11 -24.95
C VAL A 286 7.05 -8.50 -24.60
N GLN A 287 8.32 -8.62 -24.27
CA GLN A 287 8.90 -9.82 -23.69
C GLN A 287 9.46 -9.50 -22.31
N VAL A 288 9.23 -10.41 -21.37
CA VAL A 288 9.74 -10.36 -20.01
C VAL A 288 10.61 -11.59 -19.77
N ASP A 289 11.88 -11.35 -19.49
CA ASP A 289 12.85 -12.38 -19.13
C ASP A 289 13.11 -12.35 -17.61
N TYR A 290 13.22 -13.52 -16.98
CA TYR A 290 13.49 -13.68 -15.55
C TYR A 290 14.77 -14.48 -15.35
N ASN A 291 15.82 -13.82 -14.86
CA ASN A 291 17.12 -14.44 -14.60
C ASN A 291 17.40 -14.45 -13.09
N PHE A 292 17.84 -15.59 -12.59
CA PHE A 292 18.20 -15.78 -11.19
C PHE A 292 19.72 -15.86 -11.08
N HIS A 293 20.30 -14.97 -10.29
CA HIS A 293 21.72 -14.93 -10.01
C HIS A 293 21.96 -15.27 -8.54
N GLN A 294 22.75 -16.31 -8.27
CA GLN A 294 23.18 -16.62 -6.91
C GLN A 294 24.28 -15.64 -6.49
N VAL A 295 24.15 -15.07 -5.29
CA VAL A 295 25.14 -14.17 -4.68
C VAL A 295 26.07 -15.02 -3.81
N LEU A 296 27.34 -15.10 -4.21
CA LEU A 296 28.40 -15.85 -3.52
C LEU A 296 29.48 -14.87 -3.02
N ASP A 297 30.37 -15.34 -2.14
CA ASP A 297 31.50 -14.53 -1.66
C ASP A 297 32.43 -14.08 -2.79
N SER A 298 32.51 -14.87 -3.88
CA SER A 298 33.29 -14.56 -5.09
C SER A 298 32.57 -13.63 -6.08
N GLY A 299 31.33 -13.21 -5.78
CA GLY A 299 30.48 -12.39 -6.63
C GLY A 299 29.19 -13.09 -7.07
N GLU A 300 28.51 -12.50 -8.05
CA GLU A 300 27.26 -13.06 -8.57
C GLU A 300 27.51 -14.07 -9.69
N LYS A 301 26.80 -15.20 -9.64
CA LYS A 301 26.83 -16.24 -10.67
C LYS A 301 25.42 -16.47 -11.19
N PHE A 302 25.25 -16.50 -12.51
CA PHE A 302 23.99 -16.94 -13.12
C PHE A 302 23.66 -18.36 -12.65
N PHE A 303 22.47 -18.52 -12.06
CA PHE A 303 21.99 -19.79 -11.55
C PHE A 303 21.00 -20.43 -12.53
N ASN A 304 19.91 -19.74 -12.84
CA ASN A 304 18.85 -20.27 -13.70
C ASN A 304 18.02 -19.14 -14.34
N ARG A 305 17.11 -19.50 -15.24
CA ARG A 305 16.07 -18.64 -15.80
C ARG A 305 14.79 -19.44 -16.03
N THR A 306 13.66 -18.76 -16.15
CA THR A 306 12.39 -19.38 -16.55
C THR A 306 12.12 -19.13 -18.03
N GLU A 307 11.03 -19.71 -18.55
CA GLU A 307 10.54 -19.34 -19.87
C GLU A 307 10.09 -17.87 -19.86
N PRO A 308 10.46 -17.07 -20.89
CA PRO A 308 10.02 -15.69 -20.98
C PRO A 308 8.51 -15.58 -21.10
N GLN A 309 7.92 -14.57 -20.44
CA GLN A 309 6.54 -14.19 -20.71
C GLN A 309 6.49 -13.25 -21.90
N VAL A 310 5.65 -13.56 -22.88
CA VAL A 310 5.46 -12.73 -24.08
C VAL A 310 4.04 -12.21 -24.10
N PHE A 311 3.88 -10.90 -24.28
CA PHE A 311 2.60 -10.21 -24.35
C PHE A 311 2.49 -9.55 -25.73
N ASN A 312 1.77 -10.20 -26.65
CA ASN A 312 1.51 -9.70 -27.99
C ASN A 312 0.15 -10.17 -28.51
N ALA A 313 -0.18 -9.83 -29.77
CA ALA A 313 -1.45 -10.17 -30.40
C ALA A 313 -1.79 -11.68 -30.42
N LYS A 314 -0.80 -12.57 -30.25
CA LYS A 314 -1.00 -14.04 -30.23
C LYS A 314 -1.21 -14.59 -28.81
N THR A 315 -0.66 -13.93 -27.79
CA THR A 315 -0.68 -14.41 -26.40
C THR A 315 -1.70 -13.68 -25.54
N LEU A 316 -2.04 -12.43 -25.90
CA LEU A 316 -3.06 -11.65 -25.21
C LEU A 316 -4.47 -11.99 -25.73
N PRO A 317 -5.50 -11.86 -24.87
CA PRO A 317 -6.88 -11.99 -25.32
C PRO A 317 -7.22 -11.01 -26.47
N PRO A 318 -8.07 -11.39 -27.44
CA PRO A 318 -8.41 -10.53 -28.57
C PRO A 318 -8.92 -9.13 -28.16
N GLN A 319 -9.69 -9.06 -27.07
CA GLN A 319 -10.26 -7.84 -26.50
C GLN A 319 -9.28 -7.02 -25.65
N PHE A 320 -8.05 -7.48 -25.46
CA PHE A 320 -7.04 -6.72 -24.72
C PHE A 320 -6.78 -5.38 -25.41
N ASP A 321 -6.98 -4.29 -24.69
CA ASP A 321 -6.74 -2.93 -25.16
C ASP A 321 -6.33 -2.08 -23.96
N PRO A 322 -5.07 -1.61 -23.89
CA PRO A 322 -4.61 -0.81 -22.76
C PRO A 322 -5.26 0.57 -22.69
N SER A 323 -5.82 1.09 -23.81
CA SER A 323 -6.48 2.40 -23.84
C SER A 323 -7.80 2.45 -23.06
N VAL A 324 -8.39 1.28 -22.78
CA VAL A 324 -9.59 1.14 -21.92
C VAL A 324 -9.26 0.61 -20.53
N GLY A 325 -7.98 0.58 -20.16
CA GLY A 325 -7.52 0.25 -18.81
C GLY A 325 -7.11 -1.20 -18.58
N HIS A 326 -7.02 -2.05 -19.62
CA HIS A 326 -6.39 -3.35 -19.47
C HIS A 326 -4.90 -3.20 -19.16
N GLN A 327 -4.37 -4.08 -18.32
CA GLN A 327 -2.99 -3.99 -17.83
C GLN A 327 -2.19 -5.21 -18.26
N ILE A 328 -0.93 -5.00 -18.65
CA ILE A 328 0.04 -6.09 -18.79
C ILE A 328 0.51 -6.45 -17.38
N VAL A 329 0.12 -7.65 -16.93
CA VAL A 329 0.52 -8.20 -15.63
C VAL A 329 1.67 -9.16 -15.86
N GLY A 330 2.86 -8.76 -15.44
CA GLY A 330 4.03 -9.63 -15.40
C GLY A 330 4.11 -10.35 -14.05
N GLY A 331 4.64 -11.56 -14.07
CA GLY A 331 4.94 -12.32 -12.87
C GLY A 331 4.75 -13.82 -13.04
N GLN A 332 5.41 -14.58 -12.18
CA GLN A 332 5.38 -16.03 -12.15
C GLN A 332 5.38 -16.52 -10.70
N GLU A 333 4.93 -17.75 -10.49
CA GLU A 333 5.11 -18.49 -9.25
C GLU A 333 6.17 -19.56 -9.48
N ILE A 334 7.28 -19.48 -8.73
CA ILE A 334 8.46 -20.32 -8.94
C ILE A 334 8.72 -21.19 -7.72
N PRO A 335 8.68 -22.53 -7.84
CA PRO A 335 9.03 -23.42 -6.74
C PRO A 335 10.51 -23.30 -6.36
N LEU A 336 10.80 -23.20 -5.06
CA LEU A 336 12.16 -23.02 -4.55
C LEU A 336 12.86 -24.34 -4.17
N ALA A 337 12.19 -25.49 -4.33
CA ALA A 337 12.74 -26.79 -3.96
C ALA A 337 14.11 -27.11 -4.60
N SER A 338 14.32 -26.65 -5.84
CA SER A 338 15.58 -26.84 -6.59
C SER A 338 16.61 -25.73 -6.38
N PHE A 339 16.25 -24.65 -5.69
CA PHE A 339 17.19 -23.58 -5.38
C PHE A 339 18.10 -24.02 -4.23
N PRO A 340 19.44 -23.93 -4.40
CA PRO A 340 20.35 -23.99 -3.27
C PRO A 340 20.02 -22.91 -2.23
N GLU A 341 20.30 -23.19 -0.97
CA GLU A 341 20.22 -22.17 0.08
C GLU A 341 21.22 -21.04 -0.21
N GLY A 342 20.84 -19.82 0.16
CA GLY A 342 21.69 -18.65 -0.01
C GLY A 342 20.94 -17.42 -0.51
N LYS A 343 21.72 -16.40 -0.86
CA LYS A 343 21.20 -15.13 -1.35
C LYS A 343 21.16 -15.15 -2.88
N TYR A 344 20.15 -14.50 -3.43
CA TYR A 344 19.92 -14.39 -4.86
C TYR A 344 19.55 -12.96 -5.25
N ARG A 345 19.83 -12.61 -6.50
CA ARG A 345 19.24 -11.49 -7.21
C ARG A 345 18.35 -12.03 -8.31
N LEU A 346 17.06 -11.71 -8.25
CA LEU A 346 16.14 -11.84 -9.36
C LEU A 346 16.28 -10.62 -10.26
N GLU A 347 16.71 -10.85 -11.50
CA GLU A 347 16.72 -9.86 -12.57
C GLU A 347 15.49 -10.07 -13.46
N ILE A 348 14.66 -9.03 -13.58
CA ILE A 348 13.54 -9.01 -14.50
C ILE A 348 13.84 -8.00 -15.59
N LYS A 349 13.95 -8.46 -16.84
CA LYS A 349 14.19 -7.62 -18.00
C LYS A 349 12.93 -7.54 -18.84
N VAL A 350 12.35 -6.35 -18.93
CA VAL A 350 11.18 -6.09 -19.78
C VAL A 350 11.64 -5.37 -21.04
N THR A 351 11.36 -5.98 -22.19
CA THR A 351 11.71 -5.45 -23.52
C THR A 351 10.44 -5.15 -24.30
N ASP A 352 10.24 -3.88 -24.64
CA ASP A 352 9.27 -3.47 -25.66
C ASP A 352 9.93 -3.57 -27.04
N LYS A 353 9.49 -4.54 -27.85
CA LYS A 353 10.08 -4.84 -29.15
C LYS A 353 9.70 -3.82 -30.22
N LEU A 354 8.56 -3.15 -30.07
CA LEU A 354 8.10 -2.13 -31.01
C LEU A 354 8.87 -0.82 -30.78
N ALA A 355 8.99 -0.40 -29.52
CA ALA A 355 9.76 0.79 -29.13
C ALA A 355 11.29 0.56 -29.15
N LYS A 356 11.72 -0.70 -29.15
CA LYS A 356 13.13 -1.12 -28.94
C LYS A 356 13.70 -0.57 -27.62
N GLN A 357 12.85 -0.51 -26.59
CA GLN A 357 13.21 -0.05 -25.26
C GLN A 357 13.29 -1.22 -24.29
N THR A 358 14.07 -1.05 -23.21
CA THR A 358 14.23 -2.06 -22.18
C THR A 358 14.32 -1.40 -20.82
N VAL A 359 13.65 -1.99 -19.83
CA VAL A 359 13.83 -1.68 -18.41
C VAL A 359 14.20 -2.95 -17.65
N VAL A 360 15.02 -2.80 -16.61
CA VAL A 360 15.50 -3.91 -15.77
C VAL A 360 15.17 -3.61 -14.31
N ALA A 361 14.54 -4.57 -13.64
CA ALA A 361 14.34 -4.56 -12.19
C ALA A 361 15.22 -5.63 -11.53
N ASN A 362 15.79 -5.30 -10.38
CA ASN A 362 16.67 -6.19 -9.62
C ASN A 362 16.15 -6.32 -8.20
N ILE A 363 15.84 -7.54 -7.79
CA ILE A 363 15.20 -7.82 -6.50
C ILE A 363 16.06 -8.82 -5.73
N PRO A 364 16.64 -8.44 -4.59
CA PRO A 364 17.33 -9.38 -3.74
C PRO A 364 16.31 -10.25 -2.99
N PHE A 365 16.59 -11.55 -2.88
CA PHE A 365 15.85 -12.46 -2.01
C PHE A 365 16.79 -13.54 -1.45
N ALA A 366 16.35 -14.25 -0.42
CA ALA A 366 17.11 -15.36 0.17
C ALA A 366 16.28 -16.63 0.23
N VAL A 367 16.95 -17.77 0.05
CA VAL A 367 16.38 -19.10 0.24
C VAL A 367 17.05 -19.74 1.46
N GLN A 368 16.24 -20.16 2.42
CA GLN A 368 16.65 -20.79 3.68
C GLN A 368 16.19 -22.26 3.75
N PRO A 369 16.75 -23.05 4.68
CA PRO A 369 16.17 -24.34 5.04
C PRO A 369 14.68 -24.21 5.40
N GLY A 370 13.93 -25.29 5.15
CA GLY A 370 12.53 -25.40 5.55
C GLY A 370 12.33 -25.75 7.01
#